data_AF-A0A562SF43-F1
#
_entry.id   AF-A0A562SF43-F1
#
_cell.length_a   1.000
_cell.length_b   1.000
_cell.length_c   1.000
_cell.angle_alpha   90.00
_cell.angle_beta   90.00
_cell.angle_gamma   90.00
#
_symmetry.space_group_name_H-M   'P 1'
#
loop_
_entity.id
_entity.type
_entity.pdbx_description
1 polymer ?
#
loop_
_entity_poly.entity_id
_entity_poly.type
_entity_poly.pdbx_seq_one_letter_code
_entity_poly.pdbx_strand_id
1 'polypeptide(L)' 'MNADEFQHWCQRMGFKSTAATAEALGIGSRNTIAKFRKQGAPRYIALACAALVNNLPPYATPDADAAAKESSQHAA' A
#
# COMPACT_ATOMS: atom_id res chain seq x y z
N MET A 1 -14.16 0.81 1.60
CA MET A 1 -13.85 -0.30 0.68
C MET A 1 -14.37 -1.55 1.33
N ASN A 2 -15.26 -2.28 0.66
CA ASN A 2 -15.80 -3.54 1.18
C ASN A 2 -14.77 -4.69 1.01
N ALA A 3 -15.08 -5.85 1.58
CA ALA A 3 -14.14 -6.98 1.63
C ALA A 3 -13.76 -7.47 0.22
N ASP A 4 -14.74 -7.56 -0.69
CA ASP A 4 -14.54 -7.98 -2.07
C ASP A 4 -13.66 -7.02 -2.87
N GLU A 5 -13.87 -5.71 -2.74
CA GLU A 5 -13.00 -4.69 -3.36
C GLU A 5 -11.56 -4.82 -2.86
N PHE A 6 -11.36 -5.05 -1.56
CA PHE A 6 -10.03 -5.21 -0.98
C PHE A 6 -9.35 -6.50 -1.46
N GLN A 7 -10.11 -7.59 -1.58
CA GLN A 7 -9.65 -8.86 -2.13
C GLN A 7 -9.24 -8.69 -3.61
N HIS A 8 -10.07 -8.05 -4.43
CA HIS A 8 -9.75 -7.75 -5.83
C HIS A 8 -8.51 -6.86 -5.96
N TRP A 9 -8.36 -5.85 -5.09
CA TRP A 9 -7.15 -5.03 -5.06
C TRP A 9 -5.90 -5.86 -4.74
N CYS A 10 -5.97 -6.76 -3.75
CA CYS A 10 -4.85 -7.67 -3.44
C CYS A 10 -4.47 -8.54 -4.64
N GLN A 11 -5.47 -9.08 -5.35
CA GLN A 11 -5.25 -9.89 -6.55
C GLN A 11 -4.64 -9.07 -7.69
N ARG A 12 -5.14 -7.86 -7.94
CA ARG A 12 -4.64 -6.94 -8.97
C ARG A 12 -3.19 -6.55 -8.73
N MET A 13 -2.81 -6.32 -7.47
CA MET A 13 -1.43 -5.99 -7.09
C MET A 13 -0.52 -7.22 -7.03
N GLY A 14 -1.05 -8.44 -7.19
CA GLY A 14 -0.28 -9.68 -7.11
C GLY A 14 0.09 -10.13 -5.70
N PHE A 15 -0.51 -9.54 -4.65
CA PHE A 15 -0.23 -9.88 -3.26
C PHE A 15 -0.91 -11.18 -2.83
N LYS A 16 -0.18 -12.29 -2.92
CA LYS A 16 -0.68 -13.63 -2.53
C LYS A 16 -0.75 -13.83 -1.02
N SER A 17 0.13 -13.21 -0.24
CA SER A 17 0.20 -13.38 1.22
C SER A 17 -0.29 -12.14 1.98
N THR A 18 -0.83 -12.35 3.19
CA THR A 18 -1.20 -11.25 4.10
C THR A 18 0.02 -10.45 4.55
N ALA A 19 1.19 -11.08 4.62
CA ALA A 19 2.45 -10.40 4.91
C ALA A 19 2.82 -9.42 3.80
N ALA A 20 2.77 -9.82 2.52
CA ALA A 20 3.09 -8.92 1.41
C ALA A 20 2.14 -7.71 1.35
N THR A 21 0.85 -7.94 1.59
CA THR A 21 -0.13 -6.83 1.69
C THR A 21 0.16 -5.91 2.88
N ALA A 22 0.60 -6.47 4.01
CA ALA A 22 0.93 -5.72 5.22
C ALA A 22 2.15 -4.81 4.98
N GLU A 23 3.21 -5.34 4.39
CA GLU A 23 4.42 -4.57 4.03
C GLU A 23 4.08 -3.45 3.03
N ALA A 24 3.31 -3.75 1.97
CA ALA A 24 2.94 -2.76 0.96
C ALA A 24 2.11 -1.60 1.53
N LEU A 25 1.29 -1.88 2.56
CA LEU A 25 0.49 -0.85 3.25
C LEU A 25 1.22 -0.23 4.45
N GLY A 26 2.44 -0.65 4.77
CA GLY A 26 3.17 -0.21 5.97
C GLY A 26 2.49 -0.61 7.29
N ILE A 27 1.68 -1.67 7.29
CA ILE A 27 0.94 -2.14 8.46
C ILE A 27 1.76 -3.25 9.13
N GLY A 28 2.27 -3.01 10.33
CA GLY A 28 3.06 -4.01 11.08
C GLY A 28 2.28 -5.25 11.56
N SER A 29 0.95 -5.32 11.34
CA SER A 29 0.11 -6.42 11.82
C SER A 29 -0.62 -7.15 10.69
N ARG A 30 -0.27 -8.43 10.52
CA ARG A 30 -0.93 -9.36 9.58
C ARG A 30 -2.38 -9.64 9.95
N ASN A 31 -2.72 -9.56 11.25
CA ASN A 31 -4.08 -9.77 11.74
C ASN A 31 -5.03 -8.66 11.25
N THR A 32 -4.52 -7.44 11.13
CA THR A 32 -5.27 -6.30 10.58
C THR A 32 -5.63 -6.55 9.10
N ILE A 33 -4.70 -7.08 8.31
CA ILE A 33 -4.97 -7.44 6.91
C ILE A 33 -5.99 -8.58 6.82
N ALA A 34 -5.87 -9.60 7.66
CA ALA A 34 -6.84 -10.69 7.71
C ALA A 34 -8.25 -10.19 8.07
N LYS A 35 -8.35 -9.18 8.94
CA LYS A 35 -9.62 -8.50 9.26
C LYS A 35 -10.17 -7.75 8.06
N PHE A 36 -9.35 -7.02 7.31
CA PHE A 36 -9.80 -6.28 6.12
C PHE A 36 -10.32 -7.18 5.01
N ARG A 37 -9.70 -8.35 4.81
CA ARG A 37 -10.21 -9.36 3.86
C ARG A 37 -11.56 -9.96 4.24
N LYS A 38 -11.97 -9.89 5.51
CA LYS A 38 -13.25 -10.44 6.00
C LYS A 38 -14.34 -9.39 6.18
N GLN A 39 -13.98 -8.22 6.70
CA GLN A 39 -14.93 -7.19 7.13
C GLN A 39 -14.89 -5.92 6.25
N GLY A 40 -13.95 -5.85 5.31
CA GLY A 40 -13.68 -4.65 4.55
C GLY A 40 -12.67 -3.73 5.25
N ALA A 41 -12.13 -2.81 4.47
CA ALA A 41 -11.10 -1.89 4.91
C ALA A 41 -11.68 -0.49 5.18
N PRO A 42 -11.22 0.19 6.25
CA PRO A 42 -11.59 1.57 6.53
C PRO A 42 -11.29 2.51 5.37
N ARG A 43 -11.96 3.68 5.33
CA ARG A 43 -11.83 4.64 4.23
C ARG A 43 -10.39 5.13 4.01
N TYR A 44 -9.60 5.28 5.07
CA TYR A 44 -8.19 5.70 4.95
C TYR A 44 -7.31 4.60 4.32
N ILE A 45 -7.59 3.32 4.55
CA ILE A 45 -6.89 2.21 3.89
C ILE A 45 -7.28 2.15 2.42
N ALA A 46 -8.56 2.37 2.10
CA ALA A 46 -9.01 2.46 0.71
C ALA A 46 -8.24 3.54 -0.07
N LEU A 47 -7.99 4.69 0.57
CA LEU A 47 -7.19 5.77 0.01
C LEU A 47 -5.72 5.34 -0.19
N ALA A 48 -5.12 4.66 0.79
CA ALA A 48 -3.76 4.13 0.66
C ALA A 48 -3.64 3.09 -0.49
N CYS A 49 -4.61 2.19 -0.61
CA CYS A 49 -4.69 1.24 -1.74
C CYS A 49 -4.76 1.98 -3.08
N ALA A 50 -5.59 3.04 -3.17
CA ALA A 50 -5.70 3.85 -4.38
C ALA A 50 -4.40 4.61 -4.69
N ALA A 51 -3.71 5.13 -3.67
CA ALA A 51 -2.41 5.77 -3.83
C ALA A 51 -1.37 4.80 -4.43
N LEU A 52 -1.29 3.57 -3.91
CA LEU A 52 -0.41 2.53 -4.43
C LEU A 52 -0.73 2.15 -5.88
N VAL A 53 -2.01 2.05 -6.26
CA VAL A 53 -2.41 1.78 -7.66
C VAL A 53 -1.97 2.90 -8.60
N ASN A 54 -1.98 4.15 -8.12
CA ASN A 54 -1.55 5.31 -8.90
C ASN A 54 -0.04 5.58 -8.79
N ASN A 55 0.74 4.68 -8.18
CA ASN A 55 2.17 4.88 -7.90
C ASN A 55 2.48 6.20 -7.18
N LEU A 56 1.56 6.65 -6.32
CA LEU A 56 1.75 7.85 -5.52
C LEU A 56 2.62 7.50 -4.31
N PRO A 57 3.81 8.12 -4.17
CA PRO A 57 4.64 7.89 -3.01
C PRO A 57 3.96 8.44 -1.75
N PRO A 58 4.26 7.87 -0.56
CA PRO A 58 3.87 8.49 0.69
C PRO A 58 4.42 9.91 0.76
N TYR A 59 3.66 10.80 1.40
CA TYR A 59 4.08 12.19 1.58
C TYR A 59 5.44 12.23 2.26
N ALA A 60 6.35 13.06 1.74
CA ALA A 60 7.73 13.08 2.20
C ALA A 60 7.79 13.47 3.68
N THR A 61 7.92 12.47 4.56
CA THR A 61 8.64 12.67 5.82
C THR A 61 10.11 12.91 5.48
N PRO A 62 10.90 13.62 6.32
CA PRO A 62 12.26 14.07 6.01
C PRO A 62 13.19 13.03 5.37
N ASP A 63 12.97 11.74 5.63
CA ASP A 63 13.69 10.59 5.06
C ASP A 63 13.44 10.34 3.55
N ALA A 64 12.29 10.75 3.00
CA ALA A 64 11.92 10.52 1.60
C ALA A 64 12.51 11.55 0.63
N ASP A 65 12.94 12.72 1.13
CA ASP A 65 13.64 13.74 0.32
C ASP A 65 15.03 13.26 -0.14
N ALA A 66 15.63 12.29 0.58
CA ALA A 66 16.88 11.66 0.20
C ALA A 66 16.71 10.74 -1.03
N ALA A 67 15.68 9.87 -1.02
CA ALA A 67 15.45 8.90 -2.10
C ALA A 67 14.98 9.55 -3.43
N ALA A 68 14.27 10.68 -3.36
CA ALA A 68 13.82 11.41 -4.54
C ALA A 68 14.98 12.09 -5.30
N LYS A 69 16.09 12.43 -4.63
CA LYS A 69 17.27 13.06 -5.24
C LYS A 69 18.16 12.07 -6.01
N GLU A 70 18.22 10.81 -5.61
CA GLU A 70 19.02 9.78 -6.31
C GLU A 70 18.42 9.38 -7.66
N SER A 71 17.09 9.40 -7.80
CA SER A 71 16.42 9.05 -9.07
C SER A 71 16.61 10.10 -10.17
N SER A 72 17.02 11.32 -9.81
CA SER A 72 17.33 12.40 -10.77
C SER A 72 18.81 12.52 -11.12
N GLN A 73 19.72 11.79 -10.45
CA GLN A 73 21.16 11.85 -10.75
C GLN A 73 21.66 10.78 -11.74
N HIS A 74 20.86 9.76 -12.07
CA HIS A 74 21.25 8.72 -13.04
C HIS A 74 20.71 8.97 -14.48
N ALA A 75 20.14 10.14 -14.73
CA ALA A 75 19.63 10.57 -16.04
C ALA A 75 20.35 11.82 -16.57
N ALA A 76 21.63 11.99 -16.25
CA ALA A 76 22.52 13.03 -16.79
C ALA A 76 23.80 12.41 -17.35
#